data_AF-A0A8H4QUM3-F1
#
_entry.id   AF-A0A8H4QUM3-F1
#
_cell.length_a   1.000
_cell.length_b   1.000
_cell.length_c   1.000
_cell.angle_alpha   90.00
_cell.angle_beta   90.00
_cell.angle_gamma   90.00
#
_symmetry.space_group_name_H-M   'P 1'
#
loop_
_entity.id
_entity.type
_entity.pdbx_description
1 polymer ?
#
loop_
_entity_poly.entity_id
_entity_poly.type
_entity_poly.pdbx_seq_one_letter_code
_entity_poly.pdbx_strand_id
1 'polypeptide(L)'
;MRDTTKEIRLFSHNVAKNYMYLDVLLETLQNSFDVLFVQEPPWRTIRQTPSPSNRDGEDIVGAPMHPTWLYMVRPPTNDETPRVMAFVSKWLERLRPSMRRDLADHRDIFILSLFQGNETYHLMNVYNDADGTAVRYLSNHVHELPQLHYMGGDFNIHSREWDPEVTHHRGDAINLLELAADLDLERTQPSNPGPTFISHNPDLRPSVIDLVFHGIAESASDCTFRDPVRQGPSDHIPIFTVVKLDDEIEPVTRRTIPRDSEAEQAMRTELPQKVADIQVSDLETREDVERVAQALADAYAEAWMAHSKVSRITKHSQPWWNNECSAKLATYRNDKSDVNWYLFRDTVKRVKHEFFETRIGEIAYANRRPWDLMEWVKLL
;
A
#
# COMPACT_ATOMS: atom_id res chain seq x y z
N MET A 1 15.35 -10.26 -5.33
CA MET A 1 15.42 -8.97 -6.04
C MET A 1 14.26 -9.04 -7.01
N ARG A 2 13.37 -8.05 -7.02
CA ARG A 2 12.34 -8.01 -8.07
C ARG A 2 13.06 -7.60 -9.36
N ASP A 3 12.74 -8.25 -10.46
CA ASP A 3 13.29 -7.90 -11.77
C ASP A 3 12.56 -6.68 -12.33
N THR A 4 13.08 -6.08 -13.42
CA THR A 4 12.35 -5.06 -14.15
C THR A 4 10.98 -5.60 -14.56
N THR A 5 9.94 -4.76 -14.44
CA THR A 5 8.56 -5.17 -14.72
C THR A 5 7.79 -4.02 -15.35
N LYS A 6 6.84 -4.38 -16.22
CA LYS A 6 5.84 -3.45 -16.79
C LYS A 6 4.48 -3.58 -16.12
N GLU A 7 4.45 -4.18 -14.94
CA GLU A 7 3.20 -4.60 -14.29
C GLU A 7 3.16 -4.14 -12.84
N ILE A 8 2.01 -3.60 -12.46
CA ILE A 8 1.66 -3.29 -11.06
C ILE A 8 0.60 -4.28 -10.60
N ARG A 9 0.95 -5.10 -9.62
CA ARG A 9 0.07 -6.08 -8.99
C ARG A 9 -0.71 -5.43 -7.86
N LEU A 10 -2.01 -5.31 -8.06
CA LEU A 10 -2.96 -4.73 -7.13
C LEU A 10 -3.66 -5.82 -6.32
N PHE A 11 -3.85 -5.58 -5.03
CA PHE A 11 -4.68 -6.40 -4.14
C PHE A 11 -5.77 -5.49 -3.55
N SER A 12 -7.03 -5.73 -3.89
CA SER A 12 -8.18 -5.01 -3.32
C SER A 12 -8.90 -5.89 -2.31
N HIS A 13 -9.13 -5.38 -1.09
CA HIS A 13 -9.79 -6.15 -0.04
C HIS A 13 -10.50 -5.29 1.01
N ASN A 14 -11.78 -5.59 1.26
CA ASN A 14 -12.49 -5.11 2.43
C ASN A 14 -12.09 -5.97 3.64
N VAL A 15 -11.34 -5.38 4.56
CA VAL A 15 -10.76 -6.11 5.71
C VAL A 15 -11.65 -6.10 6.96
N ALA A 16 -12.88 -5.58 6.84
CA ALA A 16 -13.88 -5.55 7.91
C ALA A 16 -13.32 -5.00 9.24
N LYS A 17 -12.53 -3.93 9.17
CA LYS A 17 -11.90 -3.25 10.32
C LYS A 17 -11.01 -4.17 11.17
N ASN A 18 -10.50 -5.28 10.61
CA ASN A 18 -9.72 -6.25 11.37
C ASN A 18 -8.23 -5.87 11.42
N TYR A 19 -7.81 -5.26 12.53
CA TYR A 19 -6.44 -4.77 12.73
C TYR A 19 -5.36 -5.84 12.57
N MET A 20 -5.54 -6.97 13.25
CA MET A 20 -4.52 -8.02 13.23
C MET A 20 -4.43 -8.67 11.85
N TYR A 21 -5.57 -8.86 11.19
CA TYR A 21 -5.57 -9.45 9.86
C TYR A 21 -4.90 -8.53 8.83
N LEU A 22 -5.18 -7.22 8.87
CA LEU A 22 -4.45 -6.26 8.02
C LEU A 22 -2.94 -6.28 8.28
N ASP A 23 -2.52 -6.31 9.55
CA ASP A 23 -1.10 -6.43 9.95
C ASP A 23 -0.44 -7.69 9.36
N VAL A 24 -1.15 -8.83 9.34
CA VAL A 24 -0.71 -10.08 8.69
C VAL A 24 -0.65 -9.94 7.16
N LEU A 25 -1.61 -9.25 6.53
CA LEU A 25 -1.58 -9.00 5.10
C LEU A 25 -0.36 -8.17 4.71
N LEU A 26 -0.06 -7.08 5.43
CA LEU A 26 1.12 -6.25 5.16
C LEU A 26 2.42 -7.07 5.16
N GLU A 27 2.56 -7.99 6.13
CA GLU A 27 3.71 -8.86 6.26
C GLU A 27 3.78 -9.91 5.13
N THR A 28 2.66 -10.56 4.81
CA THR A 28 2.63 -11.70 3.88
C THR A 28 2.56 -11.30 2.41
N LEU A 29 2.08 -10.09 2.11
CA LEU A 29 1.90 -9.60 0.74
C LEU A 29 3.10 -8.80 0.19
N GLN A 30 4.05 -8.41 1.04
CA GLN A 30 5.16 -7.51 0.68
C GLN A 30 6.03 -7.96 -0.51
N ASN A 31 5.99 -9.24 -0.89
CA ASN A 31 6.73 -9.78 -2.04
C ASN A 31 5.84 -10.12 -3.24
N SER A 32 4.53 -10.19 -3.04
CA SER A 32 3.57 -10.67 -4.05
C SER A 32 2.79 -9.54 -4.71
N PHE A 33 2.68 -8.39 -4.05
CA PHE A 33 1.89 -7.26 -4.51
C PHE A 33 2.66 -5.94 -4.40
N ASP A 34 2.13 -4.94 -5.09
CA ASP A 34 2.78 -3.65 -5.32
C ASP A 34 1.94 -2.51 -4.72
N VAL A 35 0.62 -2.62 -4.82
CA VAL A 35 -0.34 -1.74 -4.14
C VAL A 35 -1.42 -2.60 -3.50
N LEU A 36 -1.77 -2.27 -2.26
CA LEU A 36 -2.92 -2.83 -1.55
C LEU A 36 -3.97 -1.74 -1.41
N PHE A 37 -5.14 -1.95 -2.00
CA PHE A 37 -6.33 -1.14 -1.75
C PHE A 37 -7.16 -1.80 -0.67
N VAL A 38 -7.41 -1.06 0.40
CA VAL A 38 -8.09 -1.57 1.58
C VAL A 38 -9.37 -0.79 1.79
N GLN A 39 -10.49 -1.50 1.87
CA GLN A 39 -11.78 -0.95 2.31
C GLN A 39 -12.05 -1.37 3.76
N GLU A 40 -12.83 -0.55 4.46
CA GLU A 40 -13.05 -0.62 5.90
C GLU A 40 -11.77 -0.88 6.72
N PRO A 41 -10.75 -0.02 6.60
CA PRO A 41 -9.53 -0.22 7.35
C PRO A 41 -9.78 -0.11 8.86
N PRO A 42 -9.06 -0.89 9.68
CA PRO A 42 -9.05 -0.73 11.12
C PRO A 42 -8.47 0.64 11.51
N TRP A 43 -9.11 1.31 12.46
CA TRP A 43 -8.63 2.59 13.00
C TRP A 43 -8.73 2.57 14.52
N ARG A 44 -7.59 2.50 15.22
CA ARG A 44 -7.56 2.41 16.68
C ARG A 44 -6.33 3.09 17.27
N THR A 45 -6.36 3.39 18.56
CA THR A 45 -5.18 3.84 19.30
C THR A 45 -4.05 2.80 19.18
N ILE A 46 -2.96 3.21 18.56
CA ILE A 46 -1.73 2.44 18.37
C ILE A 46 -0.84 2.58 19.61
N ARG A 47 -0.70 3.80 20.13
CA ARG A 47 0.09 4.11 21.33
C ARG A 47 -0.32 5.46 21.93
N GLN A 48 0.12 5.72 23.15
CA GLN A 48 0.07 7.06 23.76
C GLN A 48 1.46 7.69 23.70
N THR A 49 1.54 8.96 23.30
CA THR A 49 2.79 9.74 23.31
C THR A 49 2.73 10.87 24.31
N PRO A 50 3.84 11.19 25.01
CA PRO A 50 3.86 12.33 25.92
C PRO A 50 3.46 13.62 25.22
N SER A 51 2.55 14.39 25.82
CA SER A 51 2.08 15.67 25.29
C SER A 51 2.45 16.81 26.23
N PRO A 52 2.88 17.99 25.72
CA PRO A 52 3.09 19.18 26.55
C PRO A 52 1.79 19.69 27.18
N SER A 53 0.65 19.41 26.55
CA SER A 53 -0.69 19.89 26.93
C SER A 53 -1.53 18.84 27.66
N ASN A 54 -1.22 17.56 27.52
CA ASN A 54 -1.92 16.48 28.22
C ASN A 54 -0.94 15.63 29.07
N ARG A 55 -1.16 15.62 30.38
CA ARG A 55 -0.36 14.83 31.34
C ARG A 55 -0.47 13.32 31.12
N ASP A 56 -1.58 12.85 30.57
CA ASP A 56 -1.81 11.42 30.29
C ASP A 56 -1.28 11.02 28.91
N GLY A 57 -0.74 11.98 28.14
CA GLY A 57 -0.29 11.78 26.77
C GLY A 57 -1.41 11.97 25.73
N GLU A 58 -1.04 11.96 24.46
CA GLU A 58 -1.95 11.99 23.32
C GLU A 58 -1.98 10.63 22.64
N ASP A 59 -3.18 10.18 22.31
CA ASP A 59 -3.39 8.95 21.56
C ASP A 59 -2.95 9.14 20.11
N ILE A 60 -2.01 8.31 19.67
CA ILE A 60 -1.70 8.12 18.25
C ILE A 60 -2.63 7.04 17.74
N VAL A 61 -3.57 7.43 16.89
CA VAL A 61 -4.60 6.57 16.29
C VAL A 61 -4.24 6.28 14.83
N GLY A 62 -4.40 5.03 14.39
CA GLY A 62 -4.20 4.69 12.99
C GLY A 62 -4.40 3.20 12.67
N ALA A 63 -4.05 2.86 11.43
CA ALA A 63 -3.99 1.50 10.93
C ALA A 63 -2.61 0.86 11.22
N PRO A 64 -2.45 -0.47 11.09
CA PRO A 64 -1.15 -1.12 11.15
C PRO A 64 -0.17 -0.51 10.13
N MET A 65 1.07 -0.30 10.58
CA MET A 65 2.16 0.18 9.74
C MET A 65 3.18 -0.94 9.53
N HIS A 66 3.80 -0.95 8.35
CA HIS A 66 4.82 -1.93 8.01
C HIS A 66 5.95 -1.28 7.19
N PRO A 67 7.23 -1.55 7.50
CA PRO A 67 8.37 -0.79 6.98
C PRO A 67 8.56 -0.86 5.46
N THR A 68 8.00 -1.84 4.78
CA THR A 68 8.08 -2.01 3.31
C THR A 68 6.97 -1.30 2.53
N TRP A 69 5.98 -0.74 3.23
CA TRP A 69 4.84 -0.07 2.62
C TRP A 69 4.86 1.41 2.99
N LEU A 70 4.54 2.26 2.02
CA LEU A 70 4.02 3.59 2.23
C LEU A 70 2.53 3.44 2.48
N TYR A 71 2.03 3.91 3.62
CA TYR A 71 0.59 3.94 3.85
C TYR A 71 0.07 5.34 3.54
N MET A 72 -1.09 5.40 2.88
CA MET A 72 -1.71 6.65 2.46
C MET A 72 -3.20 6.56 2.80
N VAL A 73 -3.69 7.58 3.50
CA VAL A 73 -5.06 7.62 3.98
C VAL A 73 -5.50 9.06 4.14
N ARG A 74 -6.79 9.33 3.89
CA ARG A 74 -7.39 10.62 4.23
C ARG A 74 -7.33 10.80 5.75
N PRO A 75 -6.75 11.89 6.27
CA PRO A 75 -6.79 12.14 7.71
C PRO A 75 -8.24 12.13 8.22
N PRO A 76 -8.52 11.55 9.40
CA PRO A 76 -9.83 11.61 10.01
C PRO A 76 -10.30 13.06 10.17
N THR A 77 -11.57 13.33 9.89
CA THR A 77 -12.20 14.64 10.07
C THR A 77 -13.47 14.47 10.90
N ASN A 78 -13.69 15.32 11.91
CA ASN A 78 -14.90 15.29 12.74
C ASN A 78 -15.24 13.89 13.32
N ASP A 79 -14.23 13.22 13.89
CA ASP A 79 -14.33 11.86 14.45
C ASP A 79 -14.71 10.75 13.44
N GLU A 80 -14.77 11.05 12.15
CA GLU A 80 -15.02 10.05 11.12
C GLU A 80 -13.74 9.27 10.78
N THR A 81 -13.77 7.96 11.05
CA THR A 81 -12.66 7.07 10.68
C THR A 81 -12.61 6.85 9.17
N PRO A 82 -11.42 6.66 8.58
CA PRO A 82 -11.30 6.36 7.15
C PRO A 82 -12.07 5.08 6.77
N ARG A 83 -12.66 5.07 5.57
CA ARG A 83 -13.33 3.88 5.00
C ARG A 83 -12.54 3.26 3.85
N VAL A 84 -11.59 4.00 3.28
CA VAL A 84 -10.62 3.51 2.30
C VAL A 84 -9.20 3.96 2.64
N MET A 85 -8.22 3.15 2.26
CA MET A 85 -6.80 3.53 2.29
C MET A 85 -6.00 2.74 1.25
N ALA A 86 -4.75 3.12 1.05
CA ALA A 86 -3.82 2.37 0.21
C ALA A 86 -2.49 2.11 0.92
N PHE A 87 -1.89 0.96 0.64
CA PHE A 87 -0.50 0.67 0.95
C PHE A 87 0.26 0.50 -0.36
N VAL A 88 1.23 1.36 -0.62
CA VAL A 88 2.06 1.33 -1.83
C VAL A 88 3.44 0.82 -1.45
N SER A 89 3.92 -0.20 -2.14
CA SER A 89 5.21 -0.80 -1.82
C SER A 89 6.34 0.21 -2.07
N LYS A 90 7.29 0.32 -1.14
CA LYS A 90 8.35 1.34 -1.19
C LYS A 90 9.27 1.23 -2.41
N TRP A 91 9.34 0.08 -3.07
CA TRP A 91 10.11 -0.01 -4.32
C TRP A 91 9.45 0.77 -5.47
N LEU A 92 8.16 1.15 -5.35
CA LEU A 92 7.48 2.07 -6.26
C LEU A 92 7.73 3.55 -5.94
N GLU A 93 8.58 3.89 -4.96
CA GLU A 93 8.89 5.29 -4.61
C GLU A 93 9.36 6.13 -5.81
N ARG A 94 10.04 5.51 -6.79
CA ARG A 94 10.44 6.17 -8.05
C ARG A 94 9.26 6.68 -8.87
N LEU A 95 8.11 6.03 -8.75
CA LEU A 95 6.88 6.47 -9.39
C LEU A 95 6.18 7.60 -8.60
N ARG A 96 6.81 8.14 -7.56
CA ARG A 96 6.31 9.29 -6.78
C ARG A 96 4.84 9.12 -6.37
N PRO A 97 4.48 8.00 -5.73
CA PRO A 97 3.09 7.69 -5.40
C PRO A 97 2.48 8.81 -4.58
N SER A 98 1.33 9.30 -5.01
CA SER A 98 0.66 10.46 -4.38
C SER A 98 -0.84 10.24 -4.28
N MET A 99 -1.40 10.50 -3.09
CA MET A 99 -2.85 10.54 -2.88
C MET A 99 -3.43 11.86 -3.42
N ARG A 100 -4.38 11.78 -4.35
CA ARG A 100 -4.95 12.93 -5.07
C ARG A 100 -6.26 13.42 -4.46
N ARG A 101 -6.17 14.03 -3.27
CA ARG A 101 -7.31 14.66 -2.59
C ARG A 101 -7.85 15.88 -3.34
N ASP A 102 -7.05 16.48 -4.20
CA ASP A 102 -7.45 17.57 -5.09
C ASP A 102 -8.41 17.11 -6.19
N LEU A 103 -8.42 15.82 -6.55
CA LEU A 103 -9.36 15.23 -7.52
C LEU A 103 -10.63 14.73 -6.85
N ALA A 104 -10.52 14.18 -5.63
CA ALA A 104 -11.67 13.77 -4.82
C ALA A 104 -11.28 13.78 -3.34
N ASP A 105 -11.84 14.69 -2.54
CA ASP A 105 -11.68 14.71 -1.08
C ASP A 105 -12.88 14.09 -0.37
N HIS A 106 -13.11 12.80 -0.62
CA HIS A 106 -14.24 12.06 -0.09
C HIS A 106 -13.77 10.91 0.82
N ARG A 107 -14.51 10.62 1.90
CA ARG A 107 -14.15 9.59 2.90
C ARG A 107 -14.06 8.17 2.32
N ASP A 108 -14.84 7.95 1.28
CA ASP A 108 -15.09 6.66 0.62
C ASP A 108 -14.32 6.46 -0.69
N ILE A 109 -13.53 7.45 -1.11
CA ILE A 109 -12.82 7.44 -2.39
C ILE A 109 -11.35 7.74 -2.13
N PHE A 110 -10.48 6.93 -2.72
CA PHE A 110 -9.04 7.12 -2.68
C PHE A 110 -8.49 7.04 -4.09
N ILE A 111 -7.85 8.12 -4.56
CA ILE A 111 -7.18 8.14 -5.86
C ILE A 111 -5.67 8.16 -5.63
N LEU A 112 -5.00 7.12 -6.12
CA LEU A 112 -3.56 7.03 -6.23
C LEU A 112 -3.11 7.54 -7.59
N SER A 113 -2.07 8.37 -7.62
CA SER A 113 -1.31 8.67 -8.84
C SER A 113 0.08 8.09 -8.76
N LEU A 114 0.54 7.49 -9.86
CA LEU A 114 1.89 7.00 -10.06
C LEU A 114 2.46 7.66 -11.31
N PHE A 115 3.58 8.33 -11.18
CA PHE A 115 4.22 9.12 -12.23
C PHE A 115 5.39 8.37 -12.85
N GLN A 116 5.36 8.16 -14.17
CA GLN A 116 6.44 7.52 -14.93
C GLN A 116 6.79 8.37 -16.15
N GLY A 117 7.97 9.01 -16.15
CA GLY A 117 8.41 9.82 -17.28
C GLY A 117 7.56 11.07 -17.47
N ASN A 118 6.68 11.09 -18.48
CA ASN A 118 5.68 12.15 -18.69
C ASN A 118 4.25 11.65 -18.47
N GLU A 119 4.08 10.37 -18.18
CA GLU A 119 2.78 9.73 -18.00
C GLU A 119 2.40 9.65 -16.52
N THR A 120 1.09 9.69 -16.25
CA THR A 120 0.54 9.53 -14.89
C THR A 120 -0.55 8.48 -14.89
N TYR A 121 -0.33 7.41 -14.12
CA TYR A 121 -1.29 6.34 -13.91
C TYR A 121 -2.18 6.66 -12.72
N HIS A 122 -3.49 6.74 -12.94
CA HIS A 122 -4.48 6.98 -11.89
C HIS A 122 -5.23 5.71 -11.54
N LEU A 123 -5.18 5.32 -10.26
CA LEU A 123 -5.79 4.11 -9.72
C LEU A 123 -6.75 4.49 -8.59
N MET A 124 -8.01 4.06 -8.66
CA MET A 124 -9.05 4.44 -7.71
C MET A 124 -9.50 3.25 -6.85
N ASN A 125 -9.55 3.49 -5.53
CA ASN A 125 -10.17 2.61 -4.54
C ASN A 125 -11.46 3.24 -4.02
N VAL A 126 -12.55 2.47 -4.06
CA VAL A 126 -13.89 2.91 -3.67
C VAL A 126 -14.46 1.99 -2.59
N TYR A 127 -15.10 2.60 -1.59
CA TYR A 127 -16.04 1.93 -0.69
C TYR A 127 -17.39 2.63 -0.80
N ASN A 128 -18.31 2.11 -1.58
CA ASN A 128 -19.62 2.74 -1.70
C ASN A 128 -20.54 2.25 -0.58
N ASP A 129 -21.10 3.18 0.19
CA ASP A 129 -21.97 2.85 1.31
C ASP A 129 -23.38 2.44 0.86
N ALA A 130 -24.20 2.01 1.82
CA ALA A 130 -25.57 1.55 1.56
C ALA A 130 -26.48 2.60 0.90
N ASP A 131 -26.13 3.88 1.04
CA ASP A 131 -26.85 5.00 0.44
C ASP A 131 -26.36 5.33 -0.99
N GLY A 132 -25.27 4.71 -1.46
CA GLY A 132 -24.72 4.99 -2.78
C GLY A 132 -23.96 6.31 -2.86
N THR A 133 -23.41 6.79 -1.74
CA THR A 133 -22.85 8.15 -1.64
C THR A 133 -21.60 8.33 -2.50
N ALA A 134 -20.69 7.36 -2.52
CA ALA A 134 -19.45 7.44 -3.26
C ALA A 134 -19.69 7.48 -4.78
N VAL A 135 -20.53 6.58 -5.30
CA VAL A 135 -20.85 6.53 -6.74
C VAL A 135 -21.57 7.81 -7.17
N ARG A 136 -22.57 8.29 -6.41
CA ARG A 136 -23.25 9.56 -6.73
C ARG A 136 -22.29 10.76 -6.72
N TYR A 137 -21.36 10.80 -5.76
CA TYR A 137 -20.34 11.85 -5.74
C TYR A 137 -19.47 11.81 -7.00
N LEU A 138 -18.98 10.63 -7.38
CA LEU A 138 -18.16 10.45 -8.59
C LEU A 138 -18.92 10.86 -9.86
N SER A 139 -20.16 10.41 -10.04
CA SER A 139 -20.97 10.77 -11.21
C SER A 139 -21.19 12.28 -11.34
N ASN A 140 -21.34 12.99 -10.22
CA ASN A 140 -21.51 14.45 -10.23
C ASN A 140 -20.22 15.22 -10.57
N HIS A 141 -19.04 14.61 -10.38
CA HIS A 141 -17.73 15.24 -10.59
C HIS A 141 -16.91 14.53 -11.68
N VAL A 142 -17.55 13.69 -12.50
CA VAL A 142 -16.85 12.83 -13.48
C VAL A 142 -16.00 13.65 -14.46
N HIS A 143 -16.49 14.82 -14.87
CA HIS A 143 -15.78 15.74 -15.77
C HIS A 143 -14.54 16.40 -15.16
N GLU A 144 -14.36 16.32 -13.83
CA GLU A 144 -13.20 16.84 -13.10
C GLU A 144 -12.12 15.77 -12.92
N LEU A 145 -12.45 14.50 -13.15
CA LEU A 145 -11.54 13.37 -12.97
C LEU A 145 -10.65 13.18 -14.20
N PRO A 146 -9.37 12.81 -14.00
CA PRO A 146 -8.50 12.41 -15.10
C PRO A 146 -8.89 11.02 -15.60
N GLN A 147 -8.31 10.63 -16.73
CA GLN A 147 -8.37 9.25 -17.20
C GLN A 147 -7.86 8.30 -16.11
N LEU A 148 -8.66 7.26 -15.82
CA LEU A 148 -8.30 6.22 -14.87
C LEU A 148 -7.80 4.97 -15.61
N HIS A 149 -6.82 4.31 -15.01
CA HIS A 149 -6.31 3.03 -15.51
C HIS A 149 -6.94 1.87 -14.74
N TYR A 150 -7.38 2.13 -13.50
CA TYR A 150 -8.02 1.16 -12.63
C TYR A 150 -9.04 1.86 -11.73
N MET A 151 -10.18 1.20 -11.52
CA MET A 151 -11.11 1.49 -10.44
C MET A 151 -11.58 0.19 -9.81
N GLY A 152 -11.54 0.07 -8.50
CA GLY A 152 -12.06 -1.11 -7.82
C GLY A 152 -12.29 -0.92 -6.34
N GLY A 153 -12.94 -1.91 -5.74
CA GLY A 153 -13.26 -1.91 -4.32
C GLY A 153 -14.63 -2.50 -4.05
N ASP A 154 -15.18 -2.18 -2.89
CA ASP A 154 -16.48 -2.65 -2.43
C ASP A 154 -17.54 -1.62 -2.82
N PHE A 155 -18.39 -1.98 -3.77
CA PHE A 155 -19.42 -1.07 -4.27
C PHE A 155 -20.75 -1.22 -3.54
N ASN A 156 -20.97 -2.27 -2.74
CA ASN A 156 -22.28 -2.58 -2.15
C ASN A 156 -23.48 -2.49 -3.14
N ILE A 157 -23.24 -2.72 -4.44
CA ILE A 157 -24.28 -2.66 -5.48
C ILE A 157 -24.52 -4.07 -6.04
N HIS A 158 -25.79 -4.47 -6.03
CA HIS A 158 -26.25 -5.73 -6.60
C HIS A 158 -26.86 -5.51 -7.99
N SER A 159 -26.48 -6.34 -8.96
CA SER A 159 -26.98 -6.29 -10.34
C SER A 159 -26.88 -7.65 -11.01
N ARG A 160 -27.79 -7.99 -11.93
CA ARG A 160 -27.66 -9.23 -12.74
C ARG A 160 -26.47 -9.19 -13.69
N GLU A 161 -25.93 -8.01 -13.96
CA GLU A 161 -24.76 -7.84 -14.83
C GLU A 161 -23.50 -8.52 -14.28
N TRP A 162 -23.41 -8.74 -12.96
CA TRP A 162 -22.29 -9.42 -12.31
C TRP A 162 -22.71 -10.47 -11.27
N ASP A 163 -23.98 -10.48 -10.85
CA ASP A 163 -24.59 -11.49 -9.99
C ASP A 163 -25.93 -11.95 -10.59
N PRO A 164 -25.92 -12.94 -11.52
CA PRO A 164 -27.08 -13.32 -12.34
C PRO A 164 -28.32 -13.71 -11.55
N GLU A 165 -28.15 -14.16 -10.32
CA GLU A 165 -29.24 -14.61 -9.46
C GLU A 165 -29.93 -13.44 -8.74
N VAL A 166 -29.48 -12.19 -8.91
CA VAL A 166 -30.15 -11.00 -8.36
C VAL A 166 -31.48 -10.79 -9.08
N THR A 167 -32.60 -10.65 -8.37
CA THR A 167 -33.90 -10.52 -9.03
C THR A 167 -34.23 -9.09 -9.48
N HIS A 168 -33.57 -8.07 -8.94
CA HIS A 168 -33.87 -6.67 -9.22
C HIS A 168 -32.59 -5.88 -9.52
N HIS A 169 -32.56 -5.18 -10.65
CA HIS A 169 -31.52 -4.19 -10.93
C HIS A 169 -31.92 -2.85 -10.30
N ARG A 170 -31.10 -2.35 -9.37
CA ARG A 170 -31.27 -1.00 -8.81
C ARG A 170 -30.66 0.04 -9.75
N GLY A 171 -31.19 1.27 -9.73
CA GLY A 171 -30.65 2.38 -10.53
C GLY A 171 -29.17 2.65 -10.30
N ASP A 172 -28.66 2.33 -9.10
CA ASP A 172 -27.24 2.49 -8.74
C ASP A 172 -26.30 1.65 -9.61
N ALA A 173 -26.75 0.49 -10.09
CA ALA A 173 -25.96 -0.35 -10.98
C ALA A 173 -25.80 0.27 -12.37
N ILE A 174 -26.85 0.91 -12.88
CA ILE A 174 -26.81 1.63 -14.16
C ILE A 174 -25.88 2.83 -14.00
N ASN A 175 -26.05 3.62 -12.93
CA ASN A 175 -25.21 4.77 -12.65
C ASN A 175 -23.72 4.40 -12.53
N LEU A 176 -23.39 3.27 -11.87
CA LEU A 176 -22.00 2.79 -11.79
C LEU A 176 -21.43 2.42 -13.17
N LEU A 177 -22.22 1.79 -14.04
CA LEU A 177 -21.77 1.41 -15.38
C LEU A 177 -21.63 2.63 -16.30
N GLU A 178 -22.54 3.60 -16.19
CA GLU A 178 -22.44 4.88 -16.90
C GLU A 178 -21.20 5.67 -16.44
N LEU A 179 -20.99 5.77 -15.13
CA LEU A 179 -19.77 6.37 -14.56
C LEU A 179 -18.50 5.70 -15.07
N ALA A 180 -18.47 4.36 -15.11
CA ALA A 180 -17.31 3.64 -15.63
C ALA A 180 -17.09 3.96 -17.11
N ALA A 181 -18.14 3.98 -17.92
CA ALA A 181 -18.07 4.33 -19.33
C ALA A 181 -17.57 5.77 -19.56
N ASP A 182 -18.06 6.74 -18.76
CA ASP A 182 -17.62 8.14 -18.82
C ASP A 182 -16.14 8.32 -18.43
N LEU A 183 -15.57 7.36 -17.71
CA LEU A 183 -14.15 7.30 -17.30
C LEU A 183 -13.29 6.43 -18.23
N ASP A 184 -13.84 5.98 -19.37
CA ASP A 184 -13.21 5.04 -20.31
C ASP A 184 -12.77 3.71 -19.65
N LEU A 185 -13.57 3.24 -18.69
CA LEU A 185 -13.35 2.01 -17.95
C LEU A 185 -14.35 0.92 -18.33
N GLU A 186 -13.87 -0.32 -18.39
CA GLU A 186 -14.67 -1.52 -18.59
C GLU A 186 -14.62 -2.43 -17.38
N ARG A 187 -15.78 -2.98 -17.01
CA ARG A 187 -15.87 -3.98 -15.95
C ARG A 187 -15.13 -5.23 -16.36
N THR A 188 -14.19 -5.67 -15.53
CA THR A 188 -13.48 -6.92 -15.74
C THR A 188 -14.09 -8.03 -14.90
N GLN A 189 -14.36 -9.17 -15.53
CA GLN A 189 -14.78 -10.38 -14.82
C GLN A 189 -13.53 -11.17 -14.37
N PRO A 190 -13.45 -11.59 -13.09
CA PRO A 190 -12.38 -12.46 -12.64
C PRO A 190 -12.38 -13.80 -13.38
N SER A 191 -11.22 -14.33 -13.78
CA SER A 191 -11.13 -15.59 -14.53
C SER A 191 -11.60 -16.80 -13.72
N ASN A 192 -11.63 -16.69 -12.38
CA ASN A 192 -12.28 -17.63 -11.47
C ASN A 192 -13.58 -17.00 -10.90
N PRO A 193 -14.71 -17.07 -11.62
CA PRO A 193 -15.94 -16.42 -11.22
C PRO A 193 -16.55 -17.02 -9.94
N GLY A 194 -17.38 -16.23 -9.26
CA GLY A 194 -18.07 -16.59 -8.02
C GLY A 194 -18.20 -15.39 -7.08
N PRO A 195 -18.76 -15.60 -5.87
CA PRO A 195 -19.07 -14.50 -4.96
C PRO A 195 -17.81 -13.80 -4.47
N THR A 196 -17.91 -12.49 -4.26
CA THR A 196 -16.90 -11.68 -3.59
C THR A 196 -17.28 -11.40 -2.14
N PHE A 197 -18.54 -11.58 -1.77
CA PHE A 197 -19.03 -11.45 -0.40
C PHE A 197 -19.75 -12.72 0.05
N ILE A 198 -19.37 -13.23 1.22
CA ILE A 198 -19.96 -14.38 1.89
C ILE A 198 -20.28 -13.97 3.34
N SER A 199 -21.54 -13.63 3.58
CA SER A 199 -22.06 -13.30 4.90
C SER A 199 -21.76 -14.40 5.93
N HIS A 200 -21.44 -13.99 7.16
CA HIS A 200 -21.33 -14.90 8.29
C HIS A 200 -22.67 -15.54 8.71
N ASN A 201 -23.79 -14.91 8.36
CA ASN A 201 -25.11 -15.54 8.48
C ASN A 201 -25.29 -16.54 7.32
N PRO A 202 -25.38 -17.86 7.60
CA PRO A 202 -25.51 -18.91 6.58
C PRO A 202 -26.85 -18.86 5.82
N ASP A 203 -27.85 -18.16 6.35
CA ASP A 203 -29.15 -18.00 5.70
C ASP A 203 -29.11 -16.93 4.58
N LEU A 204 -28.06 -16.11 4.54
CA LEU A 204 -27.87 -15.10 3.51
C LEU A 204 -27.07 -15.68 2.33
N ARG A 205 -27.55 -15.40 1.13
CA ARG A 205 -26.87 -15.82 -0.10
C ARG A 205 -25.55 -15.05 -0.27
N PRO A 206 -24.46 -15.72 -0.70
CA PRO A 206 -23.30 -15.04 -1.24
C PRO A 206 -23.65 -14.09 -2.40
N SER A 207 -22.85 -13.05 -2.59
CA SER A 207 -23.08 -12.06 -3.65
C SER A 207 -21.78 -11.53 -4.25
N VAL A 208 -21.91 -10.81 -5.36
CA VAL A 208 -20.80 -10.09 -6.01
C VAL A 208 -21.05 -8.60 -5.85
N ILE A 209 -20.27 -7.97 -4.97
CA ILE A 209 -20.36 -6.53 -4.67
C ILE A 209 -19.01 -5.82 -4.72
N ASP A 210 -17.92 -6.59 -4.73
CA ASP A 210 -16.57 -6.09 -4.96
C ASP A 210 -16.28 -6.18 -6.46
N LEU A 211 -16.01 -5.05 -7.10
CA LEU A 211 -15.88 -4.96 -8.54
C LEU A 211 -14.53 -4.36 -8.92
N VAL A 212 -14.10 -4.69 -10.14
CA VAL A 212 -12.87 -4.17 -10.75
C VAL A 212 -13.18 -3.71 -12.17
N PHE A 213 -12.67 -2.54 -12.50
CA PHE A 213 -12.75 -1.90 -13.80
C PHE A 213 -11.35 -1.50 -14.25
N HIS A 214 -11.06 -1.69 -15.53
CA HIS A 214 -9.79 -1.34 -16.17
C HIS A 214 -10.03 -0.40 -17.34
N GLY A 215 -9.02 0.37 -17.73
CA GLY A 215 -9.08 1.13 -18.99
C GLY A 215 -9.43 0.23 -20.17
N ILE A 216 -10.25 0.70 -21.11
CA ILE A 216 -10.72 -0.09 -22.27
C ILE A 216 -9.56 -0.79 -23.02
N ALA A 217 -8.41 -0.13 -23.17
CA ALA A 217 -7.23 -0.69 -23.83
C ALA A 217 -6.53 -1.81 -23.03
N GLU A 218 -6.79 -1.89 -21.72
CA GLU A 218 -6.15 -2.81 -20.77
C GLU A 218 -7.09 -3.92 -20.28
N SER A 219 -8.38 -3.88 -20.65
CA SER A 219 -9.44 -4.81 -20.28
C SER A 219 -9.19 -6.23 -20.80
N ALA A 220 -8.25 -6.94 -20.17
CA ALA A 220 -7.98 -8.35 -20.39
C ALA A 220 -8.36 -9.13 -19.12
N SER A 221 -9.46 -9.89 -19.20
CA SER A 221 -10.00 -10.74 -18.13
C SER A 221 -8.99 -11.74 -17.55
N ASP A 222 -7.91 -12.03 -18.26
CA ASP A 222 -6.89 -13.01 -17.90
C ASP A 222 -5.97 -12.57 -16.74
N CYS A 223 -6.05 -11.31 -16.28
CA CYS A 223 -5.20 -10.79 -15.21
C CYS A 223 -5.93 -10.52 -13.89
N THR A 224 -7.26 -10.69 -13.83
CA THR A 224 -8.06 -10.45 -12.61
C THR A 224 -8.56 -11.76 -12.01
N PHE A 225 -8.35 -11.96 -10.71
CA PHE A 225 -8.72 -13.19 -10.01
C PHE A 225 -9.22 -12.92 -8.59
N ARG A 226 -10.20 -13.70 -8.15
CA ARG A 226 -10.58 -13.80 -6.73
C ARG A 226 -9.55 -14.64 -5.97
N ASP A 227 -9.23 -14.26 -4.75
CA ASP A 227 -8.28 -14.97 -3.89
C ASP A 227 -8.92 -15.47 -2.58
N PRO A 228 -9.75 -16.54 -2.66
CA PRO A 228 -10.42 -17.09 -1.49
C PRO A 228 -9.46 -17.67 -0.45
N VAL A 229 -8.21 -17.98 -0.83
CA VAL A 229 -7.19 -18.48 0.10
C VAL A 229 -6.73 -17.37 1.03
N ARG A 230 -6.67 -16.13 0.54
CA ARG A 230 -6.22 -14.99 1.34
C ARG A 230 -7.33 -14.25 2.06
N GLN A 231 -8.63 -14.53 1.83
CA GLN A 231 -9.80 -13.94 2.51
C GLN A 231 -9.66 -13.66 4.02
N GLY A 232 -9.07 -14.60 4.75
CA GLY A 232 -8.94 -14.49 6.20
C GLY A 232 -10.29 -14.47 6.93
N PRO A 233 -10.42 -13.70 8.03
CA PRO A 233 -11.65 -13.62 8.82
C PRO A 233 -12.69 -12.66 8.23
N SER A 234 -12.39 -11.99 7.11
CA SER A 234 -13.35 -11.10 6.44
C SER A 234 -14.42 -11.94 5.73
N ASP A 235 -15.63 -11.41 5.68
CA ASP A 235 -16.73 -11.89 4.83
C ASP A 235 -16.50 -11.55 3.35
N HIS A 236 -15.57 -10.66 3.02
CA HIS A 236 -15.16 -10.37 1.64
C HIS A 236 -14.01 -11.26 1.15
N ILE A 237 -14.04 -11.63 -0.13
CA ILE A 237 -12.98 -12.34 -0.83
C ILE A 237 -12.17 -11.30 -1.62
N PRO A 238 -10.86 -11.19 -1.36
CA PRO A 238 -10.02 -10.22 -2.04
C PRO A 238 -9.94 -10.48 -3.54
N ILE A 239 -9.74 -9.40 -4.30
CA ILE A 239 -9.51 -9.44 -5.73
C ILE A 239 -8.08 -9.01 -6.02
N PHE A 240 -7.38 -9.83 -6.79
CA PHE A 240 -6.08 -9.52 -7.38
C PHE A 240 -6.30 -9.05 -8.81
N THR A 241 -5.56 -8.02 -9.23
CA THR A 241 -5.42 -7.70 -10.64
C THR A 241 -4.04 -7.14 -10.95
N VAL A 242 -3.72 -7.08 -12.24
CA VAL A 242 -2.54 -6.39 -12.77
C VAL A 242 -2.96 -5.17 -13.57
N VAL A 243 -2.26 -4.04 -13.39
CA VAL A 243 -2.31 -2.87 -14.28
C VAL A 243 -1.01 -2.83 -15.06
N LYS A 244 -1.10 -2.62 -16.38
CA LYS A 244 0.07 -2.58 -17.25
C LYS A 244 0.59 -1.17 -17.36
N LEU A 245 1.90 -1.07 -17.52
CA LEU A 245 2.60 0.18 -17.74
C LEU A 245 3.21 0.15 -19.14
N ASP A 246 3.38 1.32 -19.72
CA ASP A 246 3.99 1.48 -21.04
C ASP A 246 5.49 1.15 -20.97
N ASP A 247 6.14 1.63 -19.90
CA ASP A 247 7.58 1.51 -19.68
C ASP A 247 7.93 0.56 -18.52
N GLU A 248 9.13 -0.01 -18.59
CA GLU A 248 9.65 -0.84 -17.49
C GLU A 248 9.94 0.01 -16.25
N ILE A 249 9.50 -0.49 -15.09
CA ILE A 249 9.93 0.01 -13.80
C ILE A 249 11.22 -0.70 -13.43
N GLU A 250 12.29 0.06 -13.32
CA GLU A 250 13.49 -0.42 -12.65
C GLU A 250 13.27 -0.49 -11.13
N PRO A 251 13.59 -1.63 -10.49
CA PRO A 251 13.52 -1.75 -9.06
C PRO A 251 14.35 -0.66 -8.39
N VAL A 252 13.76 0.07 -7.43
CA VAL A 252 14.53 0.94 -6.55
C VAL A 252 15.48 0.07 -5.75
N THR A 253 16.72 -0.02 -6.20
CA THR A 253 17.82 -0.46 -5.34
C THR A 253 18.10 0.68 -4.38
N ARG A 254 17.32 0.75 -3.30
CA ARG A 254 17.62 1.67 -2.21
C ARG A 254 19.04 1.36 -1.78
N ARG A 255 20.00 2.26 -1.98
CA ARG A 255 21.37 2.08 -1.49
C ARG A 255 21.49 2.80 -0.16
N THR A 256 22.22 2.23 0.78
CA THR A 256 22.47 2.86 2.07
C THR A 256 23.95 2.75 2.41
N ILE A 257 24.43 3.75 3.11
CA ILE A 257 25.71 3.71 3.80
C ILE A 257 25.36 3.58 5.28
N PRO A 258 25.70 2.46 5.95
CA PRO A 258 25.42 2.31 7.37
C PRO A 258 26.14 3.40 8.17
N ARG A 259 25.45 3.98 9.15
CA ARG A 259 26.01 5.01 10.01
C ARG A 259 27.20 4.47 10.81
N ASP A 260 28.22 5.29 10.98
CA ASP A 260 29.49 4.99 11.66
C ASP A 260 30.28 3.82 11.02
N SER A 261 29.98 3.46 9.76
CA SER A 261 30.69 2.39 9.05
C SER A 261 31.98 2.88 8.40
N GLU A 262 32.89 1.93 8.11
CA GLU A 262 34.09 2.20 7.32
C GLU A 262 33.76 2.82 5.95
N ALA A 263 32.63 2.42 5.34
CA ALA A 263 32.17 2.99 4.08
C ALA A 263 31.71 4.46 4.23
N GLU A 264 31.09 4.83 5.35
CA GLU A 264 30.76 6.24 5.63
C GLU A 264 32.03 7.07 5.82
N GLN A 265 33.01 6.53 6.56
CA GLN A 265 34.29 7.19 6.76
C GLN A 265 35.04 7.38 5.45
N ALA A 266 35.08 6.33 4.60
CA ALA A 266 35.70 6.39 3.28
C ALA A 266 35.04 7.44 2.37
N MET A 267 33.71 7.50 2.33
CA MET A 267 32.99 8.54 1.58
C MET A 267 33.29 9.95 2.10
N ARG A 268 33.36 10.13 3.44
CA ARG A 268 33.71 11.43 4.07
C ARG A 268 35.13 11.88 3.73
N THR A 269 36.04 10.96 3.41
CA THR A 269 37.39 11.28 2.96
C THR A 269 37.47 11.52 1.45
N GLU A 270 36.78 10.71 0.64
CA GLU A 270 36.85 10.77 -0.83
C GLU A 270 36.07 11.94 -1.42
N LEU A 271 34.87 12.21 -0.92
CA LEU A 271 33.99 13.23 -1.49
C LEU A 271 34.61 14.64 -1.45
N PRO A 272 35.23 15.12 -0.34
CA PRO A 272 35.92 16.41 -0.35
C PRO A 272 37.03 16.50 -1.40
N GLN A 273 37.76 15.39 -1.64
CA GLN A 273 38.80 15.36 -2.66
C GLN A 273 38.19 15.49 -4.07
N LYS A 274 37.15 14.70 -4.37
CA LYS A 274 36.43 14.79 -5.65
C LYS A 274 35.85 16.19 -5.90
N VAL A 275 35.32 16.84 -4.87
CA VAL A 275 34.80 18.21 -4.96
C VAL A 275 35.92 19.22 -5.18
N ALA A 276 37.08 19.04 -4.54
CA ALA A 276 38.25 19.91 -4.73
C ALA A 276 38.85 19.79 -6.14
N ASP A 277 38.72 18.62 -6.78
CA ASP A 277 39.22 18.35 -8.13
C ASP A 277 38.35 18.98 -9.24
N ILE A 278 37.12 19.42 -8.92
CA ILE A 278 36.23 20.09 -9.86
C ILE A 278 36.85 21.42 -10.27
N GLN A 279 37.15 21.54 -11.56
CA GLN A 279 37.65 22.79 -12.14
C GLN A 279 36.51 23.81 -12.21
N VAL A 280 36.54 24.79 -11.32
CA VAL A 280 35.64 25.94 -11.35
C VAL A 280 36.34 27.05 -12.12
N SER A 281 35.95 27.23 -13.38
CA SER A 281 36.27 28.44 -14.15
C SER A 281 35.34 29.59 -13.77
N ASP A 282 35.58 30.79 -14.30
CA ASP A 282 34.71 31.94 -14.06
C ASP A 282 33.25 31.60 -14.48
N LEU A 283 32.32 31.80 -13.54
CA LEU A 283 30.90 31.45 -13.66
C LEU A 283 30.12 32.59 -14.34
N GLU A 284 30.57 33.01 -15.53
CA GLU A 284 30.03 34.19 -16.22
C GLU A 284 28.77 33.88 -17.03
N THR A 285 28.58 32.62 -17.42
CA THR A 285 27.45 32.18 -18.24
C THR A 285 26.58 31.15 -17.53
N ARG A 286 25.35 30.99 -18.01
CA ARG A 286 24.44 29.94 -17.54
C ARG A 286 25.02 28.55 -17.80
N GLU A 287 25.65 28.36 -18.96
CA GLU A 287 26.28 27.10 -19.32
C GLU A 287 27.42 26.73 -18.37
N ASP A 288 28.21 27.71 -17.89
CA ASP A 288 29.28 27.46 -16.92
C ASP A 288 28.73 27.02 -15.56
N VAL A 289 27.64 27.63 -15.10
CA VAL A 289 26.96 27.24 -13.85
C VAL A 289 26.36 25.82 -13.98
N GLU A 290 25.67 25.51 -15.08
CA GLU A 290 25.12 24.18 -15.32
C GLU A 290 26.22 23.11 -15.40
N ARG A 291 27.36 23.41 -16.06
CA ARG A 291 28.52 22.50 -16.12
C ARG A 291 29.09 22.18 -14.74
N VAL A 292 29.33 23.20 -13.91
CA VAL A 292 29.88 23.00 -12.56
C VAL A 292 28.88 22.29 -11.65
N ALA A 293 27.59 22.62 -11.75
CA ALA A 293 26.53 21.93 -11.02
C ALA A 293 26.43 20.45 -11.40
N GLN A 294 26.54 20.13 -12.70
CA GLN A 294 26.55 18.74 -13.17
C GLN A 294 27.79 18.00 -12.68
N ALA A 295 28.98 18.60 -12.77
CA ALA A 295 30.22 17.98 -12.26
C ALA A 295 30.16 17.70 -10.75
N LEU A 296 29.53 18.58 -9.97
CA LEU A 296 29.28 18.37 -8.55
C LEU A 296 28.29 17.22 -8.31
N ALA A 297 27.21 17.17 -9.07
CA ALA A 297 26.22 16.09 -9.00
C ALA A 297 26.86 14.73 -9.35
N ASP A 298 27.70 14.70 -10.38
CA ASP A 298 28.43 13.51 -10.83
C ASP A 298 29.42 13.03 -9.76
N ALA A 299 30.20 13.95 -9.16
CA ALA A 299 31.13 13.63 -8.07
C ALA A 299 30.41 13.01 -6.86
N TYR A 300 29.24 13.55 -6.49
CA TYR A 300 28.39 12.98 -5.46
C TYR A 300 27.84 11.61 -5.85
N ALA A 301 27.34 11.46 -7.08
CA ALA A 301 26.78 10.22 -7.58
C ALA A 301 27.84 9.12 -7.61
N GLU A 302 29.06 9.40 -8.08
CA GLU A 302 30.18 8.47 -8.08
C GLU A 302 30.57 8.02 -6.67
N ALA A 303 30.79 8.97 -5.75
CA ALA A 303 31.14 8.66 -4.36
C ALA A 303 30.03 7.85 -3.67
N TRP A 304 28.77 8.25 -3.89
CA TRP A 304 27.63 7.49 -3.40
C TRP A 304 27.61 6.08 -3.99
N MET A 305 27.86 5.92 -5.30
CA MET A 305 27.80 4.62 -5.93
C MET A 305 28.95 3.68 -5.54
N ALA A 306 30.13 4.23 -5.22
CA ALA A 306 31.29 3.48 -4.74
C ALA A 306 31.11 2.96 -3.31
N HIS A 307 30.54 3.77 -2.42
CA HIS A 307 30.48 3.47 -0.98
C HIS A 307 29.15 2.95 -0.48
N SER A 308 28.05 3.27 -1.17
CA SER A 308 26.73 2.76 -0.81
C SER A 308 26.56 1.30 -1.20
N LYS A 309 25.94 0.54 -0.31
CA LYS A 309 25.55 -0.84 -0.59
C LYS A 309 24.08 -0.84 -0.96
N VAL A 310 23.70 -1.69 -1.91
CA VAL A 310 22.27 -1.95 -2.16
C VAL A 310 21.67 -2.46 -0.85
N SER A 311 20.82 -1.64 -0.24
CA SER A 311 19.99 -2.05 0.87
C SER A 311 19.03 -3.09 0.31
N ARG A 312 19.34 -4.35 0.61
CA ARG A 312 18.39 -5.42 0.41
C ARG A 312 17.39 -5.25 1.55
N ILE A 313 16.12 -5.00 1.21
CA ILE A 313 15.02 -5.50 2.03
C ILE A 313 15.18 -7.03 1.96
N THR A 314 15.98 -7.55 2.89
CA THR A 314 16.31 -8.96 2.99
C THR A 314 15.16 -9.66 3.69
N LYS A 315 15.19 -10.99 3.74
CA LYS A 315 14.36 -11.80 4.64
C LYS A 315 14.40 -11.33 6.13
N HIS A 316 15.29 -10.41 6.50
CA HIS A 316 15.35 -9.74 7.80
C HIS A 316 14.33 -8.59 7.99
N SER A 317 13.53 -8.25 6.97
CA SER A 317 12.31 -7.45 7.17
C SER A 317 11.14 -8.27 7.72
N GLN A 318 11.36 -9.55 8.05
CA GLN A 318 10.48 -10.36 8.91
C GLN A 318 11.10 -10.50 10.30
N PRO A 319 11.10 -9.46 11.15
CA PRO A 319 11.87 -9.56 12.37
C PRO A 319 11.07 -10.34 13.44
N TRP A 320 9.73 -10.32 13.40
CA TRP A 320 8.87 -11.12 14.27
C TRP A 320 8.21 -12.33 13.57
N TRP A 321 7.94 -12.28 12.26
CA TRP A 321 7.26 -13.41 11.59
C TRP A 321 8.19 -14.63 11.50
N ASN A 322 7.71 -15.80 11.93
CA ASN A 322 8.51 -17.03 11.95
C ASN A 322 7.79 -18.23 11.30
N ASN A 323 8.47 -19.38 11.29
CA ASN A 323 7.94 -20.63 10.71
C ASN A 323 6.67 -21.12 11.41
N GLU A 324 6.51 -20.84 12.72
CA GLU A 324 5.31 -21.22 13.46
C GLU A 324 4.09 -20.40 13.00
N CYS A 325 4.26 -19.08 12.84
CA CYS A 325 3.23 -18.21 12.27
C CYS A 325 2.81 -18.71 10.87
N SER A 326 3.80 -19.06 10.04
CA SER A 326 3.58 -19.58 8.70
C SER A 326 2.79 -20.90 8.70
N ALA A 327 3.16 -21.83 9.57
CA ALA A 327 2.49 -23.12 9.70
C ALA A 327 1.04 -22.95 10.17
N LYS A 328 0.80 -22.15 11.20
CA LYS A 328 -0.56 -21.88 11.72
C LYS A 328 -1.43 -21.16 10.70
N LEU A 329 -0.87 -20.18 9.97
CA LEU A 329 -1.58 -19.51 8.89
C LEU A 329 -1.96 -20.49 7.77
N ALA A 330 -1.05 -21.40 7.39
CA ALA A 330 -1.33 -22.42 6.38
C ALA A 330 -2.44 -23.38 6.83
N THR A 331 -2.43 -23.82 8.10
CA THR A 331 -3.50 -24.64 8.67
C THR A 331 -4.85 -23.92 8.60
N TYR A 332 -4.91 -22.66 9.07
CA TYR A 332 -6.13 -21.86 9.01
C TYR A 332 -6.62 -21.63 7.58
N ARG A 333 -5.73 -21.36 6.63
CA ARG A 333 -6.10 -21.17 5.21
C ARG A 333 -6.74 -22.43 4.60
N ASN A 334 -6.39 -23.61 5.09
CA ASN A 334 -6.89 -24.88 4.57
C ASN A 334 -8.33 -25.17 5.02
N ASP A 335 -8.67 -24.91 6.28
CA ASP A 335 -9.98 -25.28 6.84
C ASP A 335 -10.89 -24.09 7.18
N LYS A 336 -10.34 -22.87 7.21
CA LYS A 336 -11.01 -21.61 7.57
C LYS A 336 -11.76 -21.67 8.91
N SER A 337 -11.34 -22.52 9.86
CA SER A 337 -12.06 -22.69 11.12
C SER A 337 -11.74 -21.60 12.15
N ASP A 338 -12.73 -21.24 12.96
CA ASP A 338 -12.57 -20.29 14.07
C ASP A 338 -11.51 -20.73 15.09
N VAL A 339 -11.40 -22.04 15.30
CA VAL A 339 -10.39 -22.63 16.20
C VAL A 339 -8.99 -22.37 15.65
N ASN A 340 -8.75 -22.64 14.36
CA ASN A 340 -7.44 -22.39 13.78
C ASN A 340 -7.14 -20.91 13.63
N TRP A 341 -8.17 -20.07 13.41
CA TRP A 341 -8.02 -18.62 13.48
C TRP A 341 -7.54 -18.16 14.87
N TYR A 342 -8.17 -18.67 15.93
CA TYR A 342 -7.78 -18.36 17.31
C TYR A 342 -6.33 -18.79 17.58
N LEU A 343 -5.96 -20.02 17.21
CA LEU A 343 -4.60 -20.54 17.42
C LEU A 343 -3.56 -19.73 16.64
N PHE A 344 -3.86 -19.38 15.39
CA PHE A 344 -2.99 -18.53 14.58
C PHE A 344 -2.81 -17.15 15.22
N ARG A 345 -3.91 -16.51 15.64
CA ARG A 345 -3.89 -15.22 16.35
C ARG A 345 -3.03 -15.26 17.60
N ASP A 346 -3.19 -16.30 18.41
CA ASP A 346 -2.46 -16.47 19.66
C ASP A 346 -0.95 -16.58 19.40
N THR A 347 -0.56 -17.44 18.45
CA THR A 347 0.83 -17.56 17.99
C THR A 347 1.39 -16.21 17.51
N VAL A 348 0.67 -15.48 16.66
CA VAL A 348 1.12 -14.18 16.15
C VAL A 348 1.35 -13.17 17.29
N LYS A 349 0.40 -13.06 18.22
CA LYS A 349 0.52 -12.15 19.36
C LYS A 349 1.74 -12.49 20.22
N ARG A 350 1.91 -13.77 20.55
CA ARG A 350 3.00 -14.26 21.38
C ARG A 350 4.35 -13.99 20.73
N VAL A 351 4.54 -14.43 19.49
CA VAL A 351 5.82 -14.29 18.76
C VAL A 351 6.15 -12.81 18.57
N LYS A 352 5.17 -11.97 18.24
CA LYS A 352 5.37 -10.53 18.09
C LYS A 352 5.80 -9.88 19.41
N HIS A 353 5.16 -10.24 20.52
CA HIS A 353 5.54 -9.78 21.85
C HIS A 353 6.97 -10.20 22.23
N GLU A 354 7.30 -11.49 22.09
CA GLU A 354 8.64 -12.03 22.36
C GLU A 354 9.72 -11.32 21.55
N PHE A 355 9.44 -11.04 20.28
CA PHE A 355 10.36 -10.32 19.40
C PHE A 355 10.64 -8.90 19.92
N PHE A 356 9.59 -8.12 20.24
CA PHE A 356 9.76 -6.74 20.68
C PHE A 356 10.40 -6.64 22.07
N GLU A 357 10.04 -7.52 23.01
CA GLU A 357 10.69 -7.58 24.32
C GLU A 357 12.19 -7.87 24.19
N THR A 358 12.56 -8.85 23.36
CA THR A 358 13.97 -9.15 23.07
C THR A 358 14.68 -7.93 22.50
N ARG A 359 14.05 -7.24 21.53
CA ARG A 359 14.62 -6.07 20.88
C ARG A 359 14.79 -4.87 21.82
N ILE A 360 13.82 -4.64 22.70
CA ILE A 360 13.89 -3.63 23.75
C ILE A 360 15.06 -3.94 24.69
N GLY A 361 15.18 -5.21 25.11
CA GLY A 361 16.29 -5.67 25.94
C GLY A 361 17.66 -5.43 25.31
N GLU A 362 17.82 -5.78 24.03
CA GLU A 362 19.06 -5.54 23.27
C GLU A 362 19.44 -4.05 23.22
N ILE A 363 18.49 -3.19 22.85
CA ILE A 363 18.77 -1.76 22.64
C ILE A 363 19.02 -1.04 23.97
N ALA A 364 18.22 -1.33 24.99
CA ALA A 364 18.30 -0.69 26.30
C ALA A 364 19.55 -1.15 27.08
N TYR A 365 19.85 -2.46 27.08
CA TYR A 365 20.89 -3.01 27.96
C TYR A 365 22.20 -3.32 27.24
N ALA A 366 22.18 -3.85 26.01
CA ALA A 366 23.41 -4.24 25.30
C ALA A 366 24.03 -3.06 24.54
N ASN A 367 23.22 -2.30 23.79
CA ASN A 367 23.72 -1.17 22.99
C ASN A 367 23.81 0.14 23.78
N ARG A 368 23.16 0.23 24.97
CA ARG A 368 23.06 1.44 25.80
C ARG A 368 22.64 2.69 25.02
N ARG A 369 21.84 2.50 23.97
CA ARG A 369 21.29 3.57 23.13
C ARG A 369 19.77 3.52 23.21
N PRO A 370 19.18 3.81 24.39
CA PRO A 370 17.72 3.83 24.54
C PRO A 370 17.04 4.81 23.58
N TRP A 371 17.76 5.83 23.10
CA TRP A 371 17.28 6.77 22.08
C TRP A 371 17.07 6.14 20.68
N ASP A 372 17.70 4.99 20.38
CA ASP A 372 17.46 4.25 19.14
C ASP A 372 16.09 3.56 19.16
N LEU A 373 15.48 3.37 20.35
CA LEU A 373 14.06 3.04 20.49
C LEU A 373 13.17 4.21 20.05
N MET A 374 13.70 5.43 19.94
CA MET A 374 12.94 6.60 19.45
C MET A 374 12.93 6.74 17.93
N GLU A 375 13.77 6.03 17.16
CA GLU A 375 13.56 5.99 15.69
C GLU A 375 12.25 5.26 15.33
N TRP A 376 11.82 4.32 16.18
CA TRP A 376 10.47 3.74 16.16
C TRP A 376 9.38 4.75 16.54
N VAL A 377 9.76 5.88 17.14
CA VAL A 377 8.87 7.00 17.46
C VAL A 377 8.76 7.97 16.28
N LYS A 378 9.74 8.01 15.36
CA LYS A 378 9.86 8.97 14.26
C LYS A 378 9.39 8.50 12.87
N LEU A 379 8.79 7.32 12.74
CA LEU A 379 8.03 6.98 11.53
C LEU A 379 6.71 7.76 11.54
N LEU A 380 6.84 9.07 11.28
CA LEU A 380 5.79 10.01 10.92
C LEU A 380 5.66 10.05 9.40
#